data_AF-A0A5A9PDA9-F1
#
_entry.id   AF-A0A5A9PDA9-F1
#
_cell.length_a   1.000
_cell.length_b   1.000
_cell.length_c   1.000
_cell.angle_alpha   90.00
_cell.angle_beta   90.00
_cell.angle_gamma   90.00
#
_symmetry.space_group_name_H-M   'P 1'
#
loop_
_entity.id
_entity.type
_entity.pdbx_description
1 polymer ?
#
loop_
_entity_poly.entity_id
_entity_poly.type
_entity_poly.pdbx_seq_one_letter_code
_entity_poly.pdbx_strand_id
1 'polypeptide(L)'
;MAESKGLFDLVDAQLIQQLALLGWLKTDSVQCKELLTAVTGMQVAREVLDRLSGQKQIDAYKTECIQTIADFVKRNPRASQRELNAEVEKNVLLFAARVQALDSSL
;
A
#
# COMPACT_ATOMS: atom_id res chain seq x y z
N MET A 1 -2.51 19.32 4.16
CA MET A 1 -3.42 19.36 2.98
C MET A 1 -3.06 18.29 1.94
N ALA A 2 -2.58 17.10 2.35
CA ALA A 2 -2.18 16.02 1.44
C ALA A 2 -3.09 14.78 1.53
N GLU A 3 -3.82 14.61 2.63
CA GLU A 3 -4.66 13.41 2.86
C GLU A 3 -6.03 13.47 2.18
N SER A 4 -6.50 14.65 1.77
CA SER A 4 -7.80 14.81 1.10
C SER A 4 -7.78 14.29 -0.34
N LYS A 5 -6.63 14.28 -1.02
CA LYS A 5 -6.54 13.94 -2.45
C LYS A 5 -6.72 12.44 -2.75
N GLY A 6 -6.32 11.56 -1.84
CA GLY A 6 -6.46 10.10 -2.04
C GLY A 6 -7.86 9.55 -1.80
N LEU A 7 -8.69 10.27 -1.03
CA LEU A 7 -10.05 9.83 -0.66
C LEU A 7 -11.06 10.09 -1.79
N PHE A 8 -10.90 11.20 -2.54
CA PHE A 8 -11.74 11.48 -3.72
C PHE A 8 -11.42 10.54 -4.89
N ASP A 9 -10.15 10.18 -5.13
CA ASP A 9 -9.76 9.26 -6.22
C ASP A 9 -10.34 7.83 -6.06
N LEU A 10 -10.49 7.34 -4.83
CA LEU A 10 -11.04 6.00 -4.55
C LEU A 10 -12.57 5.97 -4.61
N VAL A 11 -13.23 7.08 -4.27
CA VAL A 11 -14.70 7.20 -4.33
C VAL A 11 -15.18 7.42 -5.77
N ASP A 12 -14.34 7.93 -6.68
CA ASP A 12 -14.73 8.15 -8.09
C ASP A 12 -14.56 6.92 -8.99
N ALA A 13 -13.45 6.19 -8.94
CA ALA A 13 -13.19 5.12 -9.91
C ALA A 13 -14.15 3.92 -9.80
N GLN A 14 -14.47 3.50 -8.57
CA GLN A 14 -15.37 2.38 -8.33
C GLN A 14 -16.84 2.73 -8.64
N LEU A 15 -17.25 3.96 -8.36
CA LEU A 15 -18.57 4.46 -8.74
C LEU A 15 -18.71 4.58 -10.27
N ILE A 16 -17.69 5.09 -10.96
CA ILE A 16 -17.65 5.16 -12.43
C ILE A 16 -17.75 3.76 -13.05
N GLN A 17 -17.05 2.78 -12.49
CA GLN A 17 -17.15 1.38 -12.95
C GLN A 17 -18.57 0.82 -12.78
N GLN A 18 -19.22 1.09 -11.64
CA GLN A 18 -20.60 0.65 -11.37
C GLN A 18 -21.61 1.31 -12.31
N LEU A 19 -21.45 2.61 -12.59
CA LEU A 19 -22.29 3.35 -13.54
C LEU A 19 -22.08 2.86 -14.98
N ALA A 20 -20.83 2.63 -15.39
CA ALA A 20 -20.51 2.09 -16.71
C ALA A 20 -21.08 0.67 -16.89
N LEU A 21 -20.95 -0.19 -15.88
CA LEU A 21 -21.53 -1.53 -15.88
C LEU A 21 -23.07 -1.49 -15.97
N LEU A 22 -23.73 -0.64 -15.17
CA LEU A 22 -25.18 -0.48 -15.21
C LEU A 22 -25.66 0.02 -16.58
N GLY A 23 -24.96 0.98 -17.18
CA GLY A 23 -25.25 1.51 -18.51
C GLY A 23 -25.09 0.46 -19.60
N TRP A 24 -24.04 -0.37 -19.53
CA TRP A 24 -23.85 -1.48 -20.46
C TRP A 24 -24.98 -2.53 -20.31
N LEU A 25 -25.29 -2.96 -19.09
CA LEU A 25 -26.35 -3.95 -18.86
C LEU A 25 -27.75 -3.48 -19.28
N LYS A 26 -28.04 -2.18 -19.19
CA LYS A 26 -29.35 -1.62 -19.57
C LYS A 26 -29.49 -1.32 -21.06
N THR A 27 -28.39 -1.03 -21.75
CA THR A 27 -28.43 -0.37 -23.07
C THR A 27 -27.56 -1.03 -24.13
N ASP A 28 -26.75 -2.03 -23.75
CA ASP A 28 -25.69 -2.64 -24.57
C ASP A 28 -24.82 -1.61 -25.32
N SER A 29 -24.59 -0.46 -24.67
CA SER A 29 -23.84 0.65 -25.26
C SER A 29 -22.35 0.31 -25.35
N VAL A 30 -21.80 0.48 -26.56
CA VAL A 30 -20.37 0.33 -26.84
C VAL A 30 -19.54 1.29 -25.98
N GLN A 31 -20.01 2.52 -25.79
CA GLN A 31 -19.32 3.54 -25.00
C GLN A 31 -19.24 3.15 -23.51
N CYS A 32 -20.33 2.60 -22.96
CA CYS A 32 -20.33 2.07 -21.58
C CYS A 32 -19.36 0.89 -21.43
N LYS A 33 -19.27 0.02 -22.44
CA LYS A 33 -18.33 -1.10 -22.46
C LYS A 33 -16.87 -0.63 -22.54
N GLU A 34 -16.58 0.37 -23.36
CA GLU A 34 -15.24 0.97 -23.47
C GLU A 34 -14.82 1.64 -22.16
N LEU A 35 -15.71 2.42 -21.55
CA LEU A 35 -15.46 3.06 -20.25
C LEU A 35 -15.20 2.02 -19.15
N LEU A 36 -16.04 0.97 -19.07
CA LEU A 36 -15.86 -0.13 -18.13
C LEU A 36 -14.51 -0.83 -18.35
N THR A 37 -14.17 -1.12 -19.60
CA THR A 37 -12.90 -1.78 -19.96
C THR A 37 -11.70 -0.92 -19.58
N ALA A 38 -11.75 0.40 -19.81
CA ALA A 38 -10.67 1.32 -19.47
C ALA A 38 -10.46 1.41 -17.95
N VAL A 39 -11.53 1.59 -17.18
CA VAL A 39 -11.46 1.71 -15.72
C VAL A 39 -10.99 0.39 -15.09
N THR A 40 -11.57 -0.74 -15.49
CA THR A 40 -11.14 -2.05 -15.00
C THR A 40 -9.70 -2.37 -15.41
N GLY A 41 -9.31 -2.06 -16.64
CA GLY A 41 -7.95 -2.24 -17.13
C GLY A 41 -6.92 -1.44 -16.31
N MET A 42 -7.23 -0.17 -16.00
CA MET A 42 -6.39 0.66 -15.14
C MET A 42 -6.27 0.07 -13.72
N GLN A 43 -7.37 -0.37 -13.13
CA GLN A 43 -7.36 -0.97 -11.79
C GLN A 43 -6.51 -2.26 -11.74
N VAL A 44 -6.66 -3.13 -12.75
CA VAL A 44 -5.87 -4.37 -12.84
C VAL A 44 -4.39 -4.04 -13.05
N ALA A 45 -4.06 -3.11 -13.94
CA ALA A 45 -2.68 -2.69 -14.17
C ALA A 45 -2.03 -2.14 -12.89
N ARG A 46 -2.76 -1.33 -12.12
CA ARG A 46 -2.30 -0.83 -10.83
C ARG A 46 -2.07 -1.94 -9.81
N GLU A 47 -3.02 -2.86 -9.65
CA GLU A 47 -2.86 -3.97 -8.70
C GLU A 47 -1.73 -4.91 -9.11
N VAL A 48 -1.50 -5.15 -10.40
CA VAL A 48 -0.34 -5.91 -10.90
C VAL A 48 0.95 -5.17 -10.60
N LEU A 49 1.03 -3.86 -10.86
CA LEU A 49 2.19 -3.04 -10.53
C LEU A 49 2.47 -3.03 -9.02
N ASP A 50 1.45 -2.91 -8.19
CA ASP A 50 1.57 -2.91 -6.72
C ASP A 50 2.01 -4.29 -6.19
N ARG A 51 1.62 -5.39 -6.87
CA ARG A 51 2.09 -6.74 -6.54
C ARG A 51 3.52 -7.00 -6.97
N LEU A 52 3.91 -6.49 -8.14
CA LEU A 52 5.26 -6.70 -8.69
C LEU A 52 6.30 -5.75 -8.10
N SER A 53 5.90 -4.54 -7.69
CA SER A 53 6.83 -3.56 -7.12
C SER A 53 7.30 -3.90 -5.70
N GLY A 54 6.70 -4.91 -5.05
CA GLY A 54 7.02 -5.25 -3.66
C GLY A 54 6.62 -4.19 -2.63
N GLN A 55 5.97 -3.09 -3.05
CA GLN A 55 5.70 -1.93 -2.18
C GLN A 55 4.87 -2.30 -0.95
N LYS A 56 3.84 -3.16 -1.13
CA LYS A 56 3.03 -3.68 -0.01
C LYS A 56 3.88 -4.41 1.03
N GLN A 57 4.94 -5.11 0.59
CA GLN A 57 5.81 -5.88 1.47
C GLN A 57 6.85 -4.98 2.16
N ILE A 58 7.36 -3.95 1.48
CA ILE A 58 8.18 -2.89 2.10
C ILE A 58 7.39 -2.18 3.20
N ASP A 59 6.14 -1.81 2.93
CA ASP A 59 5.26 -1.17 3.91
C ASP A 59 4.97 -2.08 5.12
N ALA A 60 4.83 -3.39 4.88
CA ALA A 60 4.71 -4.39 5.94
C ALA A 60 5.97 -4.44 6.82
N TYR A 61 7.17 -4.52 6.22
CA TYR A 61 8.43 -4.52 6.98
C TYR A 61 8.63 -3.23 7.77
N LYS A 62 8.24 -2.08 7.21
CA LYS A 62 8.29 -0.79 7.90
C LYS A 62 7.35 -0.78 9.11
N THR A 63 6.13 -1.28 8.94
CA THR A 63 5.14 -1.38 10.02
C THR A 63 5.63 -2.28 11.15
N GLU A 64 6.19 -3.44 10.83
CA GLU A 64 6.76 -4.37 11.81
C GLU A 64 7.94 -3.77 12.57
N CYS A 65 8.84 -3.04 11.87
CA CYS A 65 9.95 -2.33 12.49
C CYS A 65 9.46 -1.32 13.53
N ILE A 66 8.49 -0.47 13.17
CA ILE A 66 7.91 0.54 14.07
C ILE A 66 7.21 -0.13 15.26
N GLN A 67 6.41 -1.17 15.02
CA GLN A 67 5.71 -1.89 16.08
C GLN A 67 6.67 -2.55 17.06
N THR A 68 7.75 -3.17 16.57
CA THR A 68 8.74 -3.83 17.43
C THR A 68 9.45 -2.82 18.33
N ILE A 69 9.85 -1.66 17.78
CA ILE A 69 10.44 -0.57 18.56
C ILE A 69 9.43 -0.03 19.60
N ALA A 70 8.18 0.21 19.19
CA ALA A 70 7.15 0.70 20.08
C ALA A 70 6.87 -0.28 21.24
N ASP A 71 6.81 -1.57 20.95
CA ASP A 71 6.65 -2.62 21.95
C ASP A 71 7.84 -2.69 22.91
N PHE A 72 9.06 -2.51 22.41
CA PHE A 72 10.25 -2.43 23.25
C PHE A 72 10.18 -1.25 24.22
N VAL A 73 9.84 -0.06 23.74
CA VAL A 73 9.68 1.15 24.58
C VAL A 73 8.60 0.92 25.64
N LYS A 74 7.47 0.33 25.25
CA LYS A 74 6.36 0.04 26.16
C LYS A 74 6.72 -0.95 27.26
N ARG A 75 7.52 -1.98 26.93
CA ARG A 75 7.98 -3.01 27.89
C ARG A 75 9.13 -2.52 28.77
N ASN A 76 9.91 -1.55 28.30
CA ASN A 76 11.10 -1.03 28.98
C ASN A 76 10.98 0.49 29.23
N PRO A 77 10.03 0.95 30.07
CA PRO A 77 9.77 2.39 30.26
C PRO A 77 10.93 3.15 30.95
N ARG A 78 11.92 2.45 31.48
CA ARG A 78 13.13 3.00 32.10
C ARG A 78 14.40 2.72 31.27
N ALA A 79 14.25 2.25 30.03
CA ALA A 79 15.38 2.04 29.15
C ALA A 79 16.19 3.33 29.01
N SER A 80 17.50 3.20 29.13
CA SER A 80 18.43 4.30 28.87
C SER A 80 18.43 4.65 27.38
N GLN A 81 18.87 5.87 27.05
CA GLN A 81 18.99 6.29 25.65
C GLN A 81 19.89 5.35 24.83
N ARG A 82 20.91 4.76 25.45
CA ARG A 82 21.79 3.80 24.79
C ARG A 82 21.06 2.51 24.42
N GLU A 83 20.25 1.98 25.33
CA GLU A 83 19.44 0.78 25.07
C GLU A 83 18.36 1.04 24.02
N LEU A 84 17.71 2.20 24.06
CA LEU A 84 16.76 2.63 23.04
C LEU A 84 17.41 2.76 21.67
N ASN A 85 18.56 3.42 21.57
CA ASN A 85 19.28 3.59 20.31
C ASN A 85 19.72 2.24 19.74
N ALA A 86 20.22 1.33 20.58
CA ALA A 86 20.64 0.00 20.15
C ALA A 86 19.47 -0.81 19.59
N GLU A 87 18.28 -0.75 20.22
CA GLU A 87 17.11 -1.46 19.72
C GLU A 87 16.59 -0.83 18.42
N VAL A 88 16.56 0.50 18.31
CA VAL A 88 16.19 1.19 17.07
C VAL A 88 17.14 0.81 15.94
N GLU A 89 18.46 0.90 16.16
CA GLU A 89 19.48 0.58 15.17
C GLU A 89 19.34 -0.86 14.68
N LYS A 90 19.20 -1.82 15.60
CA LYS A 90 18.97 -3.22 15.29
C LYS A 90 17.75 -3.44 14.38
N ASN A 91 16.60 -2.83 14.71
CA ASN A 91 15.37 -3.00 13.94
C ASN A 91 15.43 -2.31 12.57
N VAL A 92 16.11 -1.15 12.49
CA VAL A 92 16.35 -0.44 11.22
C VAL A 92 17.26 -1.25 10.30
N LEU A 93 18.33 -1.85 10.83
CA LEU A 93 19.22 -2.72 10.07
C LEU A 93 18.49 -3.97 9.55
N LEU A 94 17.65 -4.59 10.38
CA LEU A 94 16.82 -5.72 9.97
C LEU A 94 15.84 -5.32 8.85
N PHE A 95 15.19 -4.17 8.98
CA PHE A 95 14.33 -3.62 7.94
C PHE A 95 15.09 -3.42 6.62
N ALA A 96 16.25 -2.76 6.67
CA ALA A 96 17.08 -2.51 5.49
C ALA A 96 17.50 -3.82 4.80
N ALA A 97 17.93 -4.83 5.57
CA ALA A 97 18.29 -6.14 5.04
C ALA A 97 17.10 -6.84 4.36
N ARG A 98 15.90 -6.74 4.93
CA ARG A 98 14.68 -7.33 4.33
C ARG A 98 14.23 -6.61 3.06
N VAL A 99 14.37 -5.29 3.00
CA VAL A 99 14.11 -4.52 1.77
C VAL A 99 15.12 -4.90 0.69
N GLN A 100 16.41 -4.96 1.01
CA GLN A 100 17.44 -5.36 0.04
C GLN A 100 17.23 -6.79 -0.48
N ALA A 101 16.83 -7.73 0.39
CA ALA A 101 16.51 -9.09 0.00
C ALA A 101 15.28 -9.16 -0.93
N LEU A 102 14.27 -8.33 -0.66
CA LEU A 102 13.09 -8.22 -1.50
C LEU A 102 13.45 -7.63 -2.88
N ASP A 103 14.19 -6.52 -2.91
CA ASP A 103 14.65 -5.89 -4.16
C ASP A 103 15.48 -6.85 -5.03
N SER A 104 16.27 -7.73 -4.40
CA SER A 104 17.07 -8.74 -5.10
C SER A 104 16.26 -9.93 -5.62
N SER A 105 15.00 -10.05 -5.20
CA SER A 105 14.08 -11.14 -5.56
C SER A 105 13.01 -10.76 -6.59
N LEU A 106 12.89 -9.46 -6.89
CA LEU A 106 12.02 -8.89 -7.92
C LEU A 106 12.76 -8.82 -9.26
#